data_AF-K9ZP95-F1
#
_entry.id   AF-K9ZP95-F1
#
_cell.length_a   1.000
_cell.length_b   1.000
_cell.length_c   1.000
_cell.angle_alpha   90.00
_cell.angle_beta   90.00
_cell.angle_gamma   90.00
#
_symmetry.space_group_name_H-M   'P 1'
#
loop_
_entity.id
_entity.type
_entity.pdbx_description
1 polymer ?
#
loop_
_entity_poly.entity_id
_entity_poly.type
_entity_poly.pdbx_seq_one_letter_code
_entity_poly.pdbx_strand_id
1 'polypeptide(L)'
;MSTAPNPTDQQINASIPQETITGVVERLTFYSGESGYTVARLTRSSIKDLTTIVGSFANIQPGQTLQLTGFWREHPQYGSQFQVINYKETKPATLTGIEKYLGSGLIKGVGPVTAKRIVAHFGTETLEIIENQIDRLIEERGWIEIGQSEHINSFVRAYDYGGTVYESKGSYRTIELALQELDKHIKAYFEDLGI
;
A
#
# COMPACT_ATOMS: atom_id res chain seq x y z
N MET A 1 -24.47 -67.28 -6.44
CA MET A 1 -24.16 -66.24 -5.44
C MET A 1 -22.84 -65.60 -5.83
N SER A 2 -22.52 -64.41 -5.29
CA SER A 2 -21.37 -63.55 -5.66
C SER A 2 -21.51 -62.89 -7.04
N THR A 3 -22.30 -61.82 -7.17
CA THR A 3 -21.89 -60.39 -7.01
C THR A 3 -20.97 -59.90 -8.13
N ALA A 4 -21.53 -59.12 -9.06
CA ALA A 4 -20.78 -58.36 -10.05
C ALA A 4 -19.90 -57.30 -9.35
N PRO A 5 -18.72 -56.96 -9.92
CA PRO A 5 -17.93 -55.84 -9.44
C PRO A 5 -18.68 -54.52 -9.64
N ASN A 6 -18.65 -53.68 -8.62
CA ASN A 6 -19.39 -52.41 -8.56
C ASN A 6 -18.73 -51.37 -9.49
N PRO A 7 -19.47 -50.67 -10.37
CA PRO A 7 -18.89 -49.62 -11.21
C PRO A 7 -18.76 -48.33 -10.38
N THR A 8 -17.63 -48.13 -9.71
CA THR A 8 -17.38 -46.89 -8.93
C THR A 8 -15.95 -46.35 -9.01
N ASP A 9 -15.10 -46.91 -9.89
CA ASP A 9 -13.79 -46.34 -10.25
C ASP A 9 -13.78 -45.76 -11.67
N GLN A 10 -14.87 -45.10 -12.05
CA GLN A 10 -14.88 -44.18 -13.19
C GLN A 10 -15.41 -42.80 -12.78
N GLN A 11 -14.52 -41.81 -12.97
CA GLN A 11 -14.86 -40.43 -13.27
C GLN A 11 -15.20 -39.47 -12.10
N ILE A 12 -14.18 -39.08 -11.34
CA ILE A 12 -14.12 -37.74 -10.73
C ILE A 12 -12.85 -36.95 -11.08
N ASN A 13 -12.24 -37.22 -12.24
CA ASN A 13 -11.31 -36.27 -12.88
C ASN A 13 -12.09 -35.12 -13.56
N ALA A 14 -13.00 -34.49 -12.80
CA ALA A 14 -13.51 -33.17 -13.13
C ALA A 14 -12.44 -32.17 -12.67
N SER A 15 -11.65 -31.68 -13.61
CA SER A 15 -10.75 -30.55 -13.37
C SER A 15 -11.58 -29.35 -12.93
N ILE A 16 -11.68 -29.13 -11.62
CA ILE A 16 -12.42 -28.01 -11.03
C ILE A 16 -11.90 -26.74 -11.71
N PRO A 17 -12.77 -25.93 -12.35
CA PRO A 17 -12.32 -24.76 -13.10
C PRO A 17 -11.55 -23.84 -12.16
N GLN A 18 -10.28 -23.62 -12.48
CA GLN A 18 -9.45 -22.70 -11.73
C GLN A 18 -9.76 -21.27 -12.19
N GLU A 19 -10.11 -20.43 -11.23
CA GLU A 19 -10.29 -19.00 -11.43
C GLU A 19 -9.06 -18.24 -10.94
N THR A 20 -8.89 -17.02 -11.43
CA THR A 20 -7.93 -16.07 -10.89
C THR A 20 -8.66 -14.83 -10.39
N ILE A 21 -8.47 -14.50 -9.12
CA ILE A 21 -9.04 -13.31 -8.48
C ILE A 21 -7.92 -12.40 -7.97
N THR A 22 -8.15 -11.09 -8.02
CA THR A 22 -7.22 -10.08 -7.48
C THR A 22 -7.95 -9.23 -6.45
N GLY A 23 -7.27 -8.88 -5.36
CA GLY A 23 -7.83 -8.00 -4.33
C GLY A 23 -6.83 -7.63 -3.25
N VAL A 24 -7.26 -6.77 -2.33
CA VAL A 24 -6.48 -6.31 -1.17
C VAL A 24 -6.87 -7.14 0.05
N VAL A 25 -5.90 -7.63 0.82
CA VAL A 25 -6.15 -8.31 2.10
C VAL A 25 -6.65 -7.27 3.11
N GLU A 26 -7.93 -7.35 3.48
CA GLU A 26 -8.53 -6.41 4.43
C GLU A 26 -8.20 -6.80 5.88
N ARG A 27 -8.26 -8.10 6.18
CA ARG A 27 -7.85 -8.67 7.47
C ARG A 27 -7.60 -10.18 7.39
N LEU A 28 -6.77 -10.69 8.28
CA LEU A 28 -6.70 -12.12 8.60
C LEU A 28 -7.81 -12.44 9.62
N THR A 29 -8.47 -13.58 9.43
CA THR A 29 -9.48 -14.15 10.35
C THR A 29 -8.87 -15.27 11.20
N PHE A 30 -7.93 -16.03 10.63
CA PHE A 30 -7.17 -17.07 11.31
C PHE A 30 -5.81 -17.26 10.62
N TYR A 31 -4.78 -17.61 11.38
CA TYR A 31 -3.45 -17.97 10.88
C TYR A 31 -2.85 -19.07 11.76
N SER A 32 -2.35 -20.14 11.14
CA SER A 32 -1.54 -21.19 11.78
C SER A 32 -0.08 -21.04 11.38
N GLY A 33 0.77 -20.68 12.34
CA GLY A 33 2.22 -20.55 12.11
C GLY A 33 2.95 -21.87 11.83
N GLU A 34 2.34 -23.01 12.13
CA GLU A 34 2.93 -24.34 11.91
C GLU A 34 2.72 -24.85 10.48
N SER A 35 1.59 -24.50 9.85
CA SER A 35 1.21 -24.99 8.51
C SER A 35 1.07 -23.88 7.44
N GLY A 36 1.23 -22.62 7.84
CA GLY A 36 0.92 -21.44 7.01
C GLY A 36 -0.58 -21.28 6.70
N TYR A 37 -1.44 -22.15 7.23
CA TYR A 37 -2.87 -22.15 6.90
C TYR A 37 -3.53 -20.86 7.39
N THR A 38 -4.06 -20.10 6.44
CA THR A 38 -4.66 -18.79 6.68
C THR A 38 -6.11 -18.79 6.20
N VAL A 39 -6.99 -18.17 6.99
CA VAL A 39 -8.30 -17.71 6.55
C VAL A 39 -8.25 -16.19 6.53
N ALA A 40 -8.42 -15.55 5.38
CA ALA A 40 -8.37 -14.10 5.24
C ALA A 40 -9.59 -13.53 4.49
N ARG A 41 -9.83 -12.23 4.65
CA ARG A 41 -10.90 -11.49 3.98
C ARG A 41 -10.27 -10.54 2.96
N LEU A 42 -10.69 -10.67 1.70
CA LEU A 42 -10.13 -9.98 0.54
C LEU A 42 -11.17 -8.99 -0.03
N THR A 43 -10.79 -7.72 -0.15
CA THR A 43 -11.57 -6.69 -0.85
C THR A 43 -11.27 -6.78 -2.35
N ARG A 44 -12.30 -6.95 -3.19
CA ARG A 44 -12.17 -7.03 -4.66
C ARG A 44 -12.78 -5.79 -5.31
N SER A 45 -12.12 -5.22 -6.31
CA SER A 45 -12.53 -3.94 -6.92
C SER A 45 -13.92 -3.96 -7.59
N SER A 46 -14.43 -5.15 -7.95
CA SER A 46 -15.73 -5.35 -8.60
C SER A 46 -16.86 -5.82 -7.67
N ILE A 47 -16.59 -6.06 -6.37
CA ILE A 47 -17.54 -6.63 -5.41
C ILE A 47 -17.47 -5.86 -4.10
N LYS A 48 -18.62 -5.35 -3.61
CA LYS A 48 -18.67 -4.63 -2.33
C LYS A 48 -18.39 -5.52 -1.12
N ASP A 49 -18.78 -6.80 -1.20
CA ASP A 49 -18.59 -7.77 -0.13
C ASP A 49 -17.18 -8.36 -0.12
N LEU A 50 -16.64 -8.51 1.09
CA LEU A 50 -15.37 -9.17 1.33
C LEU A 50 -15.45 -10.65 0.92
N THR A 51 -14.52 -11.10 0.08
CA THR A 51 -14.35 -12.50 -0.30
C THR A 51 -13.57 -13.24 0.79
N THR A 52 -14.00 -14.43 1.21
CA THR A 52 -13.18 -15.30 2.08
C THR A 52 -12.18 -16.06 1.23
N ILE A 53 -10.90 -16.02 1.60
CA ILE A 53 -9.84 -16.84 0.98
C ILE A 53 -9.26 -17.80 2.02
N VAL A 54 -8.93 -19.02 1.59
CA VAL A 54 -8.33 -20.06 2.42
C VAL A 54 -7.18 -20.76 1.68
N GLY A 55 -6.09 -21.08 2.37
CA GLY A 55 -4.90 -21.66 1.76
C GLY A 55 -3.69 -21.61 2.69
N SER A 56 -2.54 -22.13 2.24
CA SER A 56 -1.26 -21.93 2.94
C SER A 56 -0.52 -20.74 2.32
N PHE A 57 -0.05 -19.82 3.16
CA PHE A 57 0.65 -18.61 2.76
C PHE A 57 1.90 -18.44 3.62
N ALA A 58 3.03 -18.15 2.99
CA ALA A 58 4.32 -18.00 3.68
C ALA A 58 4.42 -16.67 4.47
N ASN A 59 3.87 -15.59 3.91
CA ASN A 59 3.74 -14.30 4.58
C ASN A 59 2.55 -13.56 3.94
N ILE A 60 1.44 -13.47 4.66
CA ILE A 60 0.24 -12.75 4.25
C ILE A 60 -0.14 -11.74 5.32
N GLN A 61 -0.29 -10.48 4.93
CA GLN A 61 -0.53 -9.35 5.83
C GLN A 61 -1.69 -8.47 5.31
N PRO A 62 -2.44 -7.79 6.20
CA PRO A 62 -3.40 -6.77 5.79
C PRO A 62 -2.72 -5.66 4.98
N GLY A 63 -3.41 -5.16 3.95
CA GLY A 63 -2.91 -4.13 3.02
C GLY A 63 -2.19 -4.67 1.79
N GLN A 64 -1.73 -5.93 1.78
CA GLN A 64 -1.14 -6.54 0.57
C GLN A 64 -2.18 -6.70 -0.54
N THR A 65 -1.78 -6.44 -1.78
CA THR A 65 -2.60 -6.80 -2.96
C THR A 65 -2.11 -8.11 -3.54
N LEU A 66 -2.98 -9.13 -3.57
CA LEU A 66 -2.65 -10.47 -4.04
C LEU A 66 -3.42 -10.80 -5.31
N GLN A 67 -2.73 -11.44 -6.27
CA GLN A 67 -3.36 -12.20 -7.35
C GLN A 67 -3.35 -13.68 -6.94
N LEU A 68 -4.53 -14.28 -6.85
CA LEU A 68 -4.78 -15.61 -6.31
C LEU A 68 -5.33 -16.51 -7.41
N THR A 69 -4.77 -17.71 -7.58
CA THR A 69 -5.29 -18.76 -8.46
C THR A 69 -5.79 -19.93 -7.62
N GLY A 70 -7.01 -20.40 -7.89
CA GLY A 70 -7.71 -21.33 -7.01
C GLY A 70 -9.09 -21.69 -7.51
N PHE A 71 -9.94 -22.23 -6.64
CA PHE A 71 -11.32 -22.58 -6.96
C PHE A 71 -12.27 -22.25 -5.80
N TRP A 72 -13.54 -22.06 -6.10
CA TRP A 72 -14.58 -21.86 -5.08
C TRP A 72 -14.98 -23.19 -4.41
N ARG A 73 -15.25 -23.13 -3.11
CA ARG A 73 -15.91 -24.19 -2.34
C ARG A 73 -16.93 -23.59 -1.39
N GLU A 74 -18.07 -24.27 -1.24
CA GLU A 74 -19.10 -23.89 -0.28
C GLU A 74 -18.81 -24.57 1.07
N HIS A 75 -18.62 -23.79 2.13
CA HIS A 75 -18.47 -24.32 3.49
C HIS A 75 -19.82 -24.36 4.20
N PRO A 76 -20.29 -25.51 4.73
CA PRO A 76 -21.64 -25.67 5.28
C PRO A 76 -22.05 -24.65 6.36
N GLN A 77 -21.07 -24.14 7.12
CA GLN A 77 -21.30 -23.16 8.20
C GLN A 77 -20.92 -21.71 7.82
N TYR A 78 -20.10 -21.51 6.78
CA TYR A 78 -19.45 -20.21 6.51
C TYR A 78 -19.69 -19.67 5.09
N GLY A 79 -20.47 -20.38 4.27
CA GLY A 79 -20.76 -20.03 2.89
C GLY A 79 -19.55 -20.16 1.97
N SER A 80 -19.57 -19.46 0.85
CA SER A 80 -18.56 -19.57 -0.19
C SER A 80 -17.17 -19.06 0.23
N GLN A 81 -16.16 -19.88 -0.06
CA GLN A 81 -14.74 -19.62 0.21
C GLN A 81 -13.91 -19.92 -1.04
N PHE A 82 -12.91 -19.09 -1.30
CA PHE A 82 -11.97 -19.30 -2.38
C PHE A 82 -10.74 -20.06 -1.88
N GLN A 83 -10.59 -21.32 -2.29
CA GLN A 83 -9.45 -22.16 -1.97
C GLN A 83 -8.29 -21.81 -2.90
N VAL A 84 -7.27 -21.15 -2.33
CA VAL A 84 -6.05 -20.74 -3.04
C VAL A 84 -5.14 -21.95 -3.21
N ILE A 85 -4.62 -22.13 -4.43
CA ILE A 85 -3.60 -23.11 -4.80
C ILE A 85 -2.26 -22.41 -4.98
N ASN A 86 -2.26 -21.25 -5.64
CA ASN A 86 -1.08 -20.43 -5.88
C ASN A 86 -1.42 -18.96 -5.71
N TYR A 87 -0.46 -18.15 -5.29
CA TYR A 87 -0.60 -16.70 -5.19
C TYR A 87 0.70 -15.99 -5.53
N LYS A 88 0.57 -14.71 -5.90
CA LYS A 88 1.68 -13.76 -5.91
C LYS A 88 1.23 -12.43 -5.34
N GLU A 89 2.15 -11.76 -4.67
CA GLU A 89 2.00 -10.35 -4.33
C GLU A 89 2.12 -9.50 -5.61
N THR A 90 1.30 -8.46 -5.68
CA THR A 90 1.21 -7.54 -6.81
C THR A 90 1.07 -6.12 -6.25
N LYS A 91 1.53 -5.12 -7.00
CA LYS A 91 1.20 -3.73 -6.67
C LYS A 91 -0.32 -3.51 -6.84
N PRO A 92 -0.97 -2.69 -6.00
CA PRO A 92 -2.38 -2.37 -6.20
C PRO A 92 -2.62 -1.68 -7.54
N ALA A 93 -3.43 -2.29 -8.39
CA ALA A 93 -3.79 -1.79 -9.72
C ALA A 93 -5.01 -0.85 -9.72
N THR A 94 -5.44 -0.34 -8.56
CA THR A 94 -6.61 0.55 -8.44
C THR A 94 -6.31 1.69 -7.48
N LEU A 95 -6.85 2.87 -7.77
CA LEU A 95 -6.65 4.09 -6.98
C LEU A 95 -6.87 3.85 -5.48
N THR A 96 -8.02 3.28 -5.09
CA THR A 96 -8.33 2.96 -3.68
C THR A 96 -7.34 1.97 -3.05
N GLY A 97 -6.78 1.05 -3.83
CA GLY A 97 -5.74 0.14 -3.36
C GLY A 97 -4.41 0.87 -3.10
N ILE A 98 -4.05 1.80 -3.98
CA ILE A 98 -2.85 2.64 -3.83
C ILE A 98 -3.01 3.60 -2.64
N GLU A 99 -4.18 4.23 -2.48
CA GLU A 99 -4.49 5.08 -1.32
C GLU A 99 -4.34 4.31 0.01
N LYS A 100 -4.92 3.11 0.10
CA LYS A 100 -4.79 2.23 1.28
C LYS A 100 -3.33 1.81 1.50
N TYR A 101 -2.59 1.48 0.45
CA TYR A 101 -1.20 1.05 0.53
C TYR A 101 -0.29 2.17 1.07
N LEU A 102 -0.39 3.38 0.52
CA LEU A 102 0.38 4.54 0.97
C LEU A 102 -0.03 5.01 2.37
N GLY A 103 -1.34 5.07 2.63
CA GLY A 103 -1.90 5.52 3.91
C GLY A 103 -1.76 4.50 5.06
N SER A 104 -1.20 3.33 4.81
CA SER A 104 -1.00 2.26 5.80
C SER A 104 0.04 2.57 6.89
N GLY A 105 0.85 3.62 6.69
CA GLY A 105 2.01 3.94 7.53
C GLY A 105 3.29 3.21 7.11
N LEU A 106 3.28 2.44 6.01
CA LEU A 106 4.47 1.82 5.42
C LEU A 106 5.53 2.86 5.01
N ILE A 107 5.08 4.03 4.52
CA ILE A 107 5.95 5.18 4.24
C ILE A 107 5.83 6.19 5.38
N LYS A 108 6.94 6.45 6.08
CA LYS A 108 6.99 7.44 7.17
C LYS A 108 6.65 8.83 6.62
N GLY A 109 5.68 9.50 7.24
CA GLY A 109 5.20 10.83 6.83
C GLY A 109 3.98 10.81 5.88
N VAL A 110 3.64 9.67 5.26
CA VAL A 110 2.48 9.57 4.37
C VAL A 110 1.28 8.97 5.12
N GLY A 111 0.40 9.83 5.63
CA GLY A 111 -0.88 9.43 6.22
C GLY A 111 -1.99 9.25 5.18
N PRO A 112 -3.18 8.71 5.55
CA PRO A 112 -4.31 8.51 4.63
C PRO A 112 -4.75 9.74 3.85
N VAL A 113 -4.65 10.93 4.45
CA VAL A 113 -4.98 12.21 3.78
C VAL A 113 -3.96 12.56 2.69
N THR A 114 -2.67 12.40 2.99
CA THR A 114 -1.57 12.64 2.03
C THR A 114 -1.63 11.61 0.90
N ALA A 115 -1.81 10.33 1.22
CA ALA A 115 -2.00 9.24 0.26
C ALA A 115 -3.12 9.54 -0.73
N LYS A 116 -4.28 10.01 -0.24
CA LYS A 116 -5.41 10.39 -1.10
C LYS A 116 -5.11 11.55 -2.05
N ARG A 117 -4.33 12.55 -1.61
CA ARG A 117 -3.91 13.66 -2.49
C ARG A 117 -2.94 13.20 -3.57
N ILE A 118 -1.92 12.45 -3.17
CA ILE A 118 -0.93 11.87 -4.07
C ILE A 118 -1.61 11.01 -5.16
N VAL A 119 -2.57 10.15 -4.78
CA VAL A 119 -3.28 9.29 -5.75
C VAL A 119 -4.30 10.07 -6.59
N ALA A 120 -4.91 11.13 -6.06
CA ALA A 120 -5.77 12.01 -6.85
C ALA A 120 -4.97 12.78 -7.92
N HIS A 121 -3.71 13.11 -7.65
CA HIS A 121 -2.82 13.81 -8.58
C HIS A 121 -2.18 12.85 -9.61
N PHE A 122 -1.58 11.74 -9.14
CA PHE A 122 -0.78 10.83 -9.97
C PHE A 122 -1.51 9.54 -10.41
N GLY A 123 -2.78 9.37 -10.03
CA GLY A 123 -3.61 8.27 -10.49
C GLY A 123 -3.02 6.88 -10.21
N THR A 124 -2.99 6.03 -11.24
CA THR A 124 -2.38 4.69 -11.14
C THR A 124 -0.86 4.68 -11.25
N GLU A 125 -0.26 5.77 -11.75
CA GLU A 125 1.20 5.92 -11.90
C GLU A 125 1.90 6.21 -10.57
N THR A 126 1.14 6.61 -9.54
CA THR A 126 1.63 6.95 -8.19
C THR A 126 2.72 6.01 -7.64
N LEU A 127 2.58 4.69 -7.76
CA LEU A 127 3.56 3.76 -7.21
C LEU A 127 4.86 3.71 -8.03
N GLU A 128 4.74 3.79 -9.35
CA GLU A 128 5.89 3.88 -10.24
C GLU A 128 6.65 5.19 -10.00
N ILE A 129 5.91 6.27 -9.75
CA ILE A 129 6.45 7.58 -9.38
C ILE A 129 7.16 7.53 -8.02
N ILE A 130 6.56 6.93 -6.99
CA ILE A 130 7.20 6.82 -5.67
C ILE A 130 8.48 5.97 -5.72
N GLU A 131 8.51 4.91 -6.52
CA GLU A 131 9.66 4.01 -6.62
C GLU A 131 10.78 4.53 -7.54
N ASN A 132 10.45 5.26 -8.61
CA ASN A 132 11.41 5.60 -9.67
C ASN A 132 11.52 7.11 -9.98
N GLN A 133 10.62 7.94 -9.44
CA GLN A 133 10.51 9.38 -9.72
C GLN A 133 10.07 10.15 -8.44
N ILE A 134 10.60 9.78 -7.26
CA ILE A 134 10.10 10.28 -5.97
C ILE A 134 10.10 11.80 -5.85
N ASP A 135 10.98 12.45 -6.61
CA ASP A 135 11.09 13.90 -6.78
C ASP A 135 9.77 14.54 -7.27
N ARG A 136 8.88 13.79 -7.92
CA ARG A 136 7.55 14.26 -8.35
C ARG A 136 6.52 14.33 -7.24
N LEU A 137 6.68 13.58 -6.13
CA LEU A 137 5.84 13.82 -4.95
C LEU A 137 5.98 15.25 -4.42
N ILE A 138 7.08 15.89 -4.81
CA ILE A 138 7.48 17.26 -4.55
C ILE A 138 6.88 18.15 -5.69
N GLU A 139 5.58 18.00 -6.05
CA GLU A 139 4.78 18.87 -7.00
C GLU A 139 3.62 19.77 -6.41
N GLU A 140 3.38 19.86 -5.08
CA GLU A 140 2.37 20.69 -4.34
C GLU A 140 2.84 21.34 -2.96
N ARG A 141 3.49 22.53 -3.00
CA ARG A 141 3.66 23.58 -1.94
C ARG A 141 4.31 23.35 -0.52
N GLY A 142 5.09 22.30 -0.20
CA GLY A 142 6.28 22.43 0.71
C GLY A 142 6.38 21.72 2.09
N TRP A 143 7.61 21.69 2.65
CA TRP A 143 7.96 21.26 4.04
C TRP A 143 9.18 22.01 4.63
N ILE A 144 9.36 21.98 5.95
CA ILE A 144 10.48 22.64 6.66
C ILE A 144 11.19 21.63 7.58
N GLU A 145 12.51 21.63 7.55
CA GLU A 145 13.38 20.84 8.42
C GLU A 145 14.16 21.74 9.39
N ILE A 146 14.29 21.30 10.64
CA ILE A 146 15.09 21.96 11.67
C ILE A 146 15.99 20.93 12.35
N GLY A 147 17.27 21.23 12.44
CA GLY A 147 18.30 20.38 13.03
C GLY A 147 19.46 20.11 12.08
N GLN A 148 20.62 19.82 12.68
CA GLN A 148 21.82 19.39 11.97
C GLN A 148 21.70 17.92 11.54
N SER A 149 22.31 17.60 10.41
CA SER A 149 22.48 16.23 9.90
C SER A 149 23.97 15.98 9.68
N GLU A 150 24.44 14.74 9.82
CA GLU A 150 25.86 14.37 9.63
C GLU A 150 26.40 14.69 8.22
N HIS A 151 25.51 14.98 7.26
CA HIS A 151 25.85 15.27 5.87
C HIS A 151 25.37 16.65 5.37
N ILE A 152 24.73 17.47 6.22
CA ILE A 152 24.19 18.78 5.83
C ILE A 152 24.49 19.83 6.91
N ASN A 153 25.35 20.80 6.57
CA ASN A 153 25.87 21.83 7.48
C ASN A 153 24.92 23.04 7.63
N SER A 154 23.63 22.77 7.86
CA SER A 154 22.55 23.76 7.80
C SER A 154 21.57 23.51 8.96
N PHE A 155 21.19 24.55 9.70
CA PHE A 155 20.38 24.38 10.92
C PHE A 155 18.86 24.35 10.65
N VAL A 156 18.42 25.07 9.63
CA VAL A 156 17.04 25.16 9.14
C VAL A 156 17.05 25.09 7.63
N ARG A 157 16.13 24.31 7.04
CA ARG A 157 15.90 24.23 5.60
C ARG A 157 14.41 24.30 5.34
N ALA A 158 14.00 24.98 4.28
CA ALA A 158 12.65 24.93 3.75
C ALA A 158 12.71 24.45 2.32
N TYR A 159 11.75 23.61 1.97
CA TYR A 159 11.56 23.05 0.66
C TYR A 159 10.15 23.42 0.23
N ASP A 160 9.99 23.85 -1.01
CA ASP A 160 8.69 23.74 -1.64
C ASP A 160 8.65 22.48 -2.48
N TYR A 161 7.57 22.36 -3.23
CA TYR A 161 7.43 21.27 -4.15
C TYR A 161 7.95 21.76 -5.52
N GLY A 162 9.28 21.93 -5.53
CA GLY A 162 10.19 22.44 -6.55
C GLY A 162 11.67 22.30 -6.13
N GLY A 163 11.94 22.13 -4.83
CA GLY A 163 13.25 21.85 -4.24
C GLY A 163 13.49 22.67 -2.99
N THR A 164 14.75 22.93 -2.65
CA THR A 164 15.10 23.79 -1.50
C THR A 164 14.76 25.25 -1.78
N VAL A 165 13.74 25.78 -1.10
CA VAL A 165 13.37 27.22 -1.11
C VAL A 165 14.33 28.05 -0.27
N TYR A 166 14.81 27.50 0.84
CA TYR A 166 15.70 28.21 1.74
C TYR A 166 16.62 27.25 2.48
N GLU A 167 17.90 27.58 2.56
CA GLU A 167 18.88 26.89 3.38
C GLU A 167 19.64 27.91 4.24
N SER A 168 19.70 27.64 5.54
CA SER A 168 20.36 28.50 6.52
C SER A 168 21.76 27.99 6.91
N LYS A 169 22.55 28.84 7.54
CA LYS A 169 23.85 28.45 8.14
C LYS A 169 23.70 27.32 9.17
N GLY A 170 24.76 26.52 9.34
CA GLY A 170 24.80 25.34 10.20
C GLY A 170 24.59 25.55 11.69
N SER A 171 24.71 26.77 12.21
CA SER A 171 24.45 27.07 13.62
C SER A 171 23.98 28.50 13.87
N TYR A 172 23.24 28.65 14.96
CA TYR A 172 22.65 29.91 15.42
C TYR A 172 22.90 30.09 16.90
N ARG A 173 23.05 31.34 17.35
CA ARG A 173 23.21 31.67 18.78
C ARG A 173 21.95 31.33 19.59
N THR A 174 20.78 31.42 18.98
CA THR A 174 19.48 31.02 19.54
C THR A 174 18.57 30.50 18.41
N ILE A 175 17.62 29.62 18.74
CA ILE A 175 16.62 29.13 17.77
C ILE A 175 15.72 30.26 17.26
N GLU A 176 15.42 31.26 18.10
CA GLU A 176 14.71 32.49 17.77
C GLU A 176 15.27 33.17 16.52
N LEU A 177 16.60 33.35 16.45
CA LEU A 177 17.28 33.99 15.32
C LEU A 177 17.23 33.15 14.04
N ALA A 178 17.19 31.81 14.16
CA ALA A 178 17.04 30.92 13.01
C ALA A 178 15.63 31.01 12.41
N LEU A 179 14.61 31.07 13.26
CA LEU A 179 13.21 31.19 12.86
C LEU A 179 12.88 32.58 12.29
N GLN A 180 13.46 33.65 12.84
CA GLN A 180 13.33 35.00 12.29
C GLN A 180 14.00 35.13 10.90
N GLU A 181 15.15 34.49 10.69
CA GLU A 181 15.82 34.49 9.38
C GLU A 181 15.03 33.65 8.35
N LEU A 182 14.49 32.49 8.76
CA LEU A 182 13.55 31.69 7.95
C LEU A 182 12.30 32.49 7.55
N ASP A 183 11.58 33.06 8.51
CA ASP A 183 10.32 33.80 8.27
C ASP A 183 10.52 34.96 7.27
N LYS A 184 11.65 35.67 7.38
CA LYS A 184 12.00 36.72 6.42
C LYS A 184 12.18 36.19 4.99
N HIS A 185 12.88 35.07 4.81
CA HIS A 185 13.12 34.51 3.48
C HIS A 185 11.88 33.86 2.87
N ILE A 186 11.04 33.20 3.69
CA ILE A 186 9.76 32.64 3.24
C ILE A 186 8.78 33.74 2.83
N LYS A 187 8.75 34.88 3.53
CA LYS A 187 7.95 36.05 3.12
C LYS A 187 8.42 36.63 1.78
N ALA A 188 9.73 36.87 1.62
CA ALA A 188 10.27 37.33 0.35
C ALA A 188 9.97 36.36 -0.81
N TYR A 189 10.06 35.05 -0.54
CA TYR A 189 9.71 34.01 -1.52
C TYR A 189 8.24 34.05 -1.96
N PHE A 190 7.30 34.34 -1.04
CA PHE A 190 5.90 34.51 -1.39
C PHE A 190 5.59 35.86 -2.06
N GLU A 191 6.26 36.95 -1.66
CA GLU A 191 6.17 38.26 -2.32
C GLU A 191 6.64 38.19 -3.78
N ASP A 192 7.76 37.50 -4.07
CA ASP A 192 8.26 37.27 -5.44
C ASP A 192 7.31 36.38 -6.27
N LEU A 193 6.53 35.51 -5.63
CA LEU A 193 5.46 34.71 -6.25
C LEU A 193 4.13 35.47 -6.37
N GLY A 194 4.04 36.71 -5.88
CA GLY A 194 2.88 37.59 -6.01
C GLY A 194 1.67 37.19 -5.15
N ILE A 195 1.89 36.61 -3.97
CA ILE A 195 0.84 36.08 -3.07
C ILE A 195 1.00 36.51 -1.60
#